data_AF-A0A968Q6F6-F1
#
_entry.id   AF-A0A968Q6F6-F1
#
_cell.length_a   1.000
_cell.length_b   1.000
_cell.length_c   1.000
_cell.angle_alpha   90.00
_cell.angle_beta   90.00
_cell.angle_gamma   90.00
#
_symmetry.space_group_name_H-M   'P 1'
#
loop_
_entity.id
_entity.type
_entity.pdbx_description
1 polymer ?
#
loop_
_entity_poly.entity_id
_entity_poly.type
_entity_poly.pdbx_seq_one_letter_code
_entity_poly.pdbx_strand_id
1 'polypeptide(L)'
;KPAQVLSAEPTNLVANHTAIAVPTTQEQIEQIGQRQGWRVLTRKQGEGVPFSAVEFWVENRILFEFLPQEFVSQYLQTMQPEAIEK
;
A
#
# COMPACT_ATOMS: atom_id res chain seq x y z
N LYS A 1 6.88 25.60 -7.50
CA LYS A 1 5.42 25.55 -7.74
C LYS A 1 4.88 24.35 -6.97
N PRO A 2 3.84 24.49 -6.15
CA PRO A 2 3.16 23.32 -5.57
C PRO A 2 2.65 22.43 -6.71
N ALA A 3 2.68 21.11 -6.50
CA ALA A 3 2.12 20.15 -7.44
C ALA A 3 0.63 20.46 -7.62
N GLN A 4 0.22 20.67 -8.87
CA GLN A 4 -1.17 20.97 -9.21
C GLN A 4 -1.85 19.62 -9.48
N VAL A 5 -2.71 19.19 -8.56
CA VAL A 5 -3.48 17.95 -8.74
C VAL A 5 -4.44 18.18 -9.90
N LEU A 6 -4.16 17.53 -11.04
CA LEU A 6 -5.10 17.50 -12.15
C LEU A 6 -6.29 16.66 -11.71
N SER A 7 -7.49 17.23 -11.68
CA SER A 7 -8.72 16.47 -11.51
C SER A 7 -8.85 15.50 -12.68
N ALA A 8 -8.70 14.19 -12.44
CA ALA A 8 -9.27 13.19 -13.34
C ALA A 8 -10.51 12.61 -12.69
N GLU A 9 -11.46 12.25 -13.53
CA GLU A 9 -12.52 11.34 -13.16
C GLU A 9 -11.93 10.09 -12.50
N PRO A 10 -12.47 9.63 -11.35
CA PRO A 10 -12.06 8.39 -10.74
C PRO A 10 -12.19 7.26 -11.77
N THR A 11 -11.07 6.59 -12.07
CA THR A 11 -11.12 5.38 -12.90
C THR A 11 -11.49 4.20 -12.01
N ASN A 12 -12.45 3.39 -12.46
CA ASN A 12 -12.81 2.14 -11.77
C ASN A 12 -11.71 1.07 -11.88
N LEU A 13 -10.68 1.32 -12.72
CA LEU A 13 -9.56 0.42 -12.94
C LEU A 13 -8.26 1.18 -12.68
N VAL A 14 -7.57 0.81 -11.62
CA VAL A 14 -6.17 1.18 -11.38
C VAL A 14 -5.35 0.24 -12.26
N ALA A 15 -4.81 0.72 -13.38
CA ALA A 15 -4.12 -0.15 -14.35
C ALA A 15 -2.87 -0.85 -13.78
N ASN A 16 -2.39 -0.43 -12.61
CA ASN A 16 -1.20 -0.97 -11.97
C ASN A 16 -1.43 -1.14 -10.47
N HIS A 17 -1.14 -2.34 -9.97
CA HIS A 17 -1.01 -2.68 -8.56
C HIS A 17 0.45 -3.05 -8.32
N THR A 18 1.08 -2.52 -7.28
CA THR A 18 2.48 -2.84 -6.99
C THR A 18 2.70 -2.96 -5.49
N ALA A 19 2.99 -4.19 -5.06
CA ALA A 19 3.44 -4.50 -3.71
C ALA A 19 4.98 -4.45 -3.65
N ILE A 20 5.54 -3.63 -2.76
CA ILE A 20 7.00 -3.42 -2.66
C ILE A 20 7.43 -3.38 -1.19
N ALA A 21 8.46 -4.16 -0.86
CA ALA A 21 9.16 -4.05 0.42
C ALA A 21 10.01 -2.77 0.47
N VAL A 22 9.88 -2.00 1.55
CA VAL A 22 10.58 -0.73 1.72
C VAL A 22 11.28 -0.67 3.08
N PRO A 23 12.45 -0.03 3.19
CA PRO A 23 13.15 0.13 4.46
C PRO A 23 12.51 1.19 5.38
N THR A 24 11.55 1.95 4.86
CA THR A 24 10.83 3.04 5.53
C THR A 24 9.78 2.50 6.48
N THR A 25 9.61 3.11 7.66
CA THR A 25 8.57 2.68 8.63
C THR A 25 7.16 3.06 8.19
N GLN A 26 6.14 2.41 8.77
CA GLN A 26 4.74 2.79 8.55
C GLN A 26 4.51 4.30 8.79
N GLU A 27 4.99 4.86 9.89
CA GLU A 27 4.77 6.27 10.25
C GLU A 27 5.38 7.23 9.23
N GLN A 28 6.57 6.91 8.72
CA GLN A 28 7.23 7.73 7.70
C GLN A 28 6.43 7.73 6.39
N ILE A 29 5.83 6.60 6.00
CA ILE A 29 4.95 6.51 4.83
C ILE A 29 3.70 7.37 5.03
N GLU A 30 3.06 7.27 6.21
CA GLU A 30 1.89 8.06 6.57
C GLU A 30 2.19 9.57 6.55
N GLN A 31 3.35 9.99 7.09
CA GLN A 31 3.81 11.38 7.03
C GLN A 31 4.00 11.88 5.60
N ILE A 32 4.53 11.05 4.69
CA ILE A 32 4.65 11.40 3.27
C ILE A 32 3.26 11.60 2.66
N GLY A 33 2.33 10.68 2.91
CA GLY A 33 0.96 10.78 2.39
C GLY A 33 0.24 12.03 2.91
N GLN A 34 0.33 12.31 4.21
CA GLN A 34 -0.22 13.51 4.82
C GLN A 34 0.35 14.78 4.20
N ARG A 35 1.68 14.85 4.01
CA ARG A 35 2.35 15.99 3.37
C ARG A 35 1.85 16.25 1.95
N GLN A 36 1.49 15.20 1.21
CA GLN A 36 1.00 15.30 -0.17
C GLN A 36 -0.53 15.42 -0.27
N GLY A 37 -1.26 15.27 0.84
CA GLY A 37 -2.72 15.19 0.83
C GLY A 37 -3.26 13.92 0.15
N TRP A 38 -2.49 12.83 0.16
CA TRP A 38 -2.87 11.56 -0.44
C TRP A 38 -3.51 10.61 0.56
N ARG A 39 -4.36 9.71 0.06
CA ARG A 39 -5.03 8.70 0.88
C ARG A 39 -4.04 7.59 1.25
N VAL A 40 -3.91 7.33 2.54
CA VAL A 40 -3.08 6.26 3.10
C VAL A 40 -3.94 5.42 4.05
N LEU A 41 -3.90 4.10 3.90
CA LEU A 41 -4.58 3.17 4.79
C LEU A 41 -3.62 2.06 5.21
N THR A 42 -3.57 1.76 6.49
CA THR A 42 -2.83 0.59 6.97
C THR A 42 -3.80 -0.57 7.11
N ARG A 43 -3.59 -1.63 6.32
CA ARG A 43 -4.28 -2.92 6.44
C ARG A 43 -3.42 -3.82 7.31
N LYS A 44 -4.01 -4.37 8.37
CA LYS A 44 -3.33 -5.32 9.27
C LYS A 44 -3.81 -6.74 8.97
N GLN A 45 -2.93 -7.72 9.13
CA GLN A 45 -3.25 -9.13 9.04
C GLN A 45 -4.36 -9.49 10.04
N GLY A 46 -5.35 -10.28 9.60
CA GLY A 46 -6.57 -10.61 10.36
C GLY A 46 -7.83 -10.35 9.54
N GLU A 47 -9.01 -10.80 10.00
CA GLU A 47 -10.33 -10.52 9.37
C GLU A 47 -10.34 -10.61 7.82
N GLY A 48 -9.80 -11.69 7.26
CA GLY A 48 -9.77 -11.90 5.80
C GLY A 48 -8.66 -11.15 5.05
N VAL A 49 -7.80 -10.41 5.76
CA VAL A 49 -6.57 -9.80 5.23
C VAL A 49 -5.39 -10.75 5.50
N PRO A 50 -4.73 -11.27 4.44
CA PRO A 50 -3.78 -12.36 4.60
C PRO A 50 -2.38 -11.90 5.06
N PHE A 51 -2.03 -10.63 4.84
CA PHE A 51 -0.80 -9.99 5.35
C PHE A 51 -1.01 -8.49 5.54
N SER A 52 -0.22 -7.86 6.41
CA SER A 52 -0.31 -6.41 6.62
C SER A 52 0.38 -5.63 5.48
N ALA A 53 -0.19 -4.50 5.07
CA ALA A 53 0.39 -3.59 4.09
C ALA A 53 -0.09 -2.15 4.32
N VAL A 54 0.66 -1.17 3.84
CA VAL A 54 0.22 0.22 3.75
C VAL A 54 -0.27 0.49 2.33
N GLU A 55 -1.58 0.62 2.13
CA GLU A 55 -2.17 1.08 0.89
C GLU A 55 -1.93 2.58 0.73
N PHE A 56 -1.22 2.96 -0.33
CA PHE A 56 -0.79 4.32 -0.60
C PHE A 56 -1.29 4.77 -1.97
N TRP A 57 -2.29 5.65 -1.96
CA TRP A 57 -3.02 6.08 -3.15
C TRP A 57 -2.51 7.42 -3.68
N VAL A 58 -1.59 7.35 -4.64
CA VAL A 58 -1.04 8.55 -5.29
C VAL A 58 -2.11 9.18 -6.16
N GLU A 59 -2.49 10.42 -5.82
CA GLU A 59 -3.50 11.22 -6.54
C GLU A 59 -4.85 10.49 -6.76
N ASN A 60 -5.16 9.48 -5.93
CA ASN A 60 -6.32 8.59 -6.10
C ASN A 60 -6.37 7.87 -7.47
N ARG A 61 -5.19 7.62 -8.09
CA ARG A 61 -5.05 6.99 -9.41
C ARG A 61 -4.18 5.74 -9.43
N ILE A 62 -3.21 5.65 -8.53
CA ILE A 62 -2.23 4.55 -8.47
C ILE A 62 -2.18 4.04 -7.04
N LEU A 63 -2.33 2.73 -6.87
CA LEU A 63 -2.19 2.04 -5.59
C LEU A 63 -0.80 1.42 -5.50
N PHE A 64 -0.03 1.88 -4.52
CA PHE A 64 1.14 1.17 -4.01
C PHE A 64 0.77 0.46 -2.71
N GLU A 65 1.15 -0.80 -2.58
CA GLU A 65 1.12 -1.52 -1.31
C GLU A 65 2.54 -1.58 -0.77
N PHE A 66 2.84 -0.73 0.19
CA PHE A 66 4.15 -0.76 0.83
C PHE A 66 4.16 -1.78 1.95
N LEU A 67 5.23 -2.58 1.98
CA LEU A 67 5.56 -3.51 3.05
C LEU A 67 6.76 -2.93 3.80
N PRO A 68 6.55 -2.09 4.83
CA PRO A 68 7.56 -1.81 5.84
C PRO A 68 8.20 -3.09 6.38
N GLN A 69 9.42 -2.99 6.89
CA GLN A 69 10.21 -4.15 7.34
C GLN A 69 9.45 -5.03 8.33
N GLU A 70 8.64 -4.44 9.20
CA GLU A 70 7.78 -5.13 10.17
C GLU A 70 6.67 -6.00 9.54
N PHE A 71 6.30 -5.78 8.27
CA PHE A 71 5.27 -6.55 7.57
C PHE A 71 5.84 -7.62 6.62
N VAL A 72 7.11 -7.51 6.23
CA VAL A 72 7.74 -8.40 5.23
C VAL A 72 7.64 -9.87 5.65
N SER A 73 7.90 -10.19 6.92
CA SER A 73 7.84 -11.57 7.41
C SER A 73 6.44 -12.18 7.26
N GLN A 74 5.38 -11.39 7.47
CA GLN A 74 4.00 -11.86 7.29
C GLN A 74 3.73 -12.14 5.81
N TYR A 75 4.10 -11.21 4.93
CA TYR A 75 3.94 -11.38 3.48
C TYR A 75 4.64 -12.66 2.99
N LEU A 76 5.89 -12.88 3.39
CA LEU A 76 6.66 -14.05 2.97
C LEU A 76 6.03 -15.36 3.46
N GLN A 77 5.54 -15.40 4.70
CA GLN A 77 4.85 -16.59 5.23
C GLN A 77 3.56 -16.88 4.46
N THR A 78 2.79 -15.84 4.15
CA THR A 78 1.53 -15.97 3.42
C THR A 78 1.71 -16.37 1.96
N MET A 79 2.81 -15.95 1.32
CA MET A 79 3.10 -16.23 -0.09
C MET A 79 3.85 -17.56 -0.31
N GLN A 80 4.03 -18.38 0.72
CA GLN A 80 4.56 -19.73 0.53
C GLN A 80 3.54 -20.61 -0.21
N PRO A 81 3.96 -21.45 -1.18
CA PRO A 81 3.04 -22.34 -1.90
C PRO A 81 2.14 -23.17 -0.97
N GLU A 82 2.71 -23.69 0.11
CA GLU A 82 2.01 -24.52 1.10
C GLU A 82 0.91 -23.77 1.87
N ALA A 83 1.01 -22.43 1.93
CA ALA A 83 0.00 -21.57 2.54
C ALA A 83 -1.13 -21.20 1.55
N ILE A 84 -0.87 -21.29 0.24
CA ILE A 84 -1.81 -20.92 -0.83
C ILE A 84 -2.68 -22.12 -1.28
N GLU A 85 -2.18 -23.35 -1.17
CA GLU A 85 -2.87 -24.57 -1.62
C GLU A 85 -3.96 -25.10 -0.67
N LYS A 86 -4.25 -24.42 0.45
CA LYS A 86 -5.30 -24.80 1.42
C LYS A 86 -6.63 -24.10 1.15
#